data_AF-A0A3T0I707-F1
#
_entry.id   AF-A0A3T0I707-F1
#
_cell.length_a   1.000
_cell.length_b   1.000
_cell.length_c   1.000
_cell.angle_alpha   90.00
_cell.angle_beta   90.00
_cell.angle_gamma   90.00
#
_symmetry.space_group_name_H-M   'P 1'
#
loop_
_entity.id
_entity.type
_entity.pdbx_description
1 polymer ?
#
loop_
_entity_poly.entity_id
_entity_poly.type
_entity_poly.pdbx_seq_one_letter_code
_entity_poly.pdbx_strand_id
1 'polypeptide(L)' 'MIIVMVVALWMLNDGYSDIQFGIRLIIAIGAGLFSGVISYFLFPENEGKKRP' A
#
# COMPACT_ATOMS: atom_id res chain seq x y z
N MET A 1 -2.02 4.78 -1.08
CA MET A 1 -0.80 4.17 -0.52
C MET A 1 -0.88 3.83 0.94
N ILE A 2 -0.98 4.83 1.81
CA ILE A 2 -1.15 4.62 3.26
C ILE A 2 -2.37 3.75 3.55
N ILE A 3 -3.46 3.92 2.79
CA ILE A 3 -4.67 3.07 2.89
C ILE A 3 -4.32 1.58 2.70
N VAL A 4 -3.51 1.24 1.70
CA VAL A 4 -3.11 -0.15 1.44
C VAL A 4 -2.28 -0.71 2.59
N MET A 5 -1.38 0.10 3.15
CA MET A 5 -0.59 -0.29 4.33
C MET A 5 -1.48 -0.57 5.54
N VAL A 6 -2.47 0.30 5.82
CA VAL A 6 -3.41 0.12 6.95
C VAL A 6 -4.28 -1.12 6.75
N VAL A 7 -4.81 -1.33 5.53
CA VAL A 7 -5.60 -2.52 5.22
C VAL A 7 -4.77 -3.79 5.32
N ALA A 8 -3.53 -3.77 4.83
CA ALA A 8 -2.62 -4.91 4.95
C ALA A 8 -2.35 -5.24 6.43
N LEU A 9 -2.04 -4.24 7.26
CA LEU A 9 -1.88 -4.44 8.71
C LEU A 9 -3.14 -5.02 9.36
N TRP A 10 -4.32 -4.55 8.97
CA TRP A 10 -5.58 -5.07 9.49
C TRP A 10 -5.78 -6.54 9.10
N MET A 11 -5.60 -6.89 7.82
CA MET A 11 -5.70 -8.27 7.34
C MET A 11 -4.65 -9.19 7.98
N LEU A 12 -3.41 -8.72 8.18
CA LEU A 12 -2.37 -9.49 8.83
C LEU A 12 -2.62 -9.65 10.34
N ASN A 13 -3.31 -8.70 10.97
CA ASN A 13 -3.70 -8.84 12.36
C ASN A 13 -4.86 -9.81 12.56
N ASP A 14 -5.80 -9.86 11.61
CA ASP A 14 -6.97 -10.73 11.66
C ASP A 14 -6.64 -12.18 11.23
N GLY A 15 -5.96 -12.35 10.09
CA GLY A 15 -5.68 -13.67 9.51
C GLY A 15 -4.34 -14.29 9.90
N TYR A 16 -3.42 -13.52 10.47
CA TYR A 16 -2.02 -13.95 10.72
C TYR A 16 -1.48 -13.43 12.06
N SER A 17 -2.33 -13.39 13.09
CA SER A 17 -1.98 -12.90 14.43
C SER A 17 -0.79 -13.61 15.08
N ASP A 18 -0.55 -14.87 14.68
CA ASP A 18 0.53 -15.71 15.21
C ASP A 18 1.93 -15.27 14.74
N ILE A 19 2.01 -14.45 13.69
CA ILE A 19 3.26 -13.89 13.18
C ILE A 19 3.70 -12.74 14.09
N GLN A 20 5.01 -12.61 14.34
CA GLN A 20 5.55 -11.48 15.09
C GLN A 20 5.16 -10.14 14.48
N PHE A 21 4.75 -9.18 15.31
CA PHE A 21 4.28 -7.86 14.84
C PHE A 21 5.28 -7.13 13.94
N GLY A 22 6.58 -7.22 14.23
CA GLY A 22 7.63 -6.61 13.40
C GLY A 22 7.64 -7.13 11.95
N ILE A 23 7.40 -8.43 11.76
CA ILE A 23 7.32 -9.04 10.42
C ILE A 23 6.06 -8.53 9.70
N ARG A 24 4.92 -8.47 10.41
CA ARG A 24 3.66 -7.95 9.86
C ARG A 24 3.79 -6.48 9.42
N LEU A 25 4.52 -5.68 10.18
CA LEU A 25 4.85 -4.30 9.82
C LEU A 25 5.67 -4.22 8.52
N ILE A 26 6.72 -5.03 8.39
CA ILE A 26 7.56 -5.06 7.18
C ILE A 26 6.72 -5.42 5.95
N ILE A 27 5.83 -6.40 6.06
CA ILE A 27 4.93 -6.80 4.97
C ILE A 27 3.98 -5.66 4.60
N ALA A 28 3.35 -5.02 5.59
CA ALA A 28 2.43 -3.92 5.34
C ALA A 28 3.12 -2.70 4.70
N ILE A 29 4.32 -2.37 5.16
CA ILE A 29 5.17 -1.33 4.54
C ILE A 29 5.50 -1.71 3.10
N GLY A 30 5.90 -2.96 2.84
CA GLY A 30 6.16 -3.47 1.50
C GLY A 30 4.95 -3.35 0.57
N ALA A 31 3.76 -3.74 1.04
CA ALA A 31 2.50 -3.58 0.30
C ALA A 31 2.20 -2.10 0.00
N GLY A 32 2.41 -1.23 0.99
CA GLY A 32 2.29 0.22 0.89
C GLY A 32 3.38 0.92 0.09
N LEU A 33 4.47 0.26 -0.29
CA LEU A 33 5.44 0.77 -1.27
C LEU A 33 5.09 0.27 -2.67
N PHE A 34 4.80 -1.02 -2.78
CA PHE A 34 4.49 -1.69 -4.05
C PHE A 34 3.28 -1.07 -4.75
N SER A 35 2.18 -0.83 -4.03
CA SER A 35 1.01 -0.17 -4.63
C SER A 35 1.33 1.26 -5.11
N GLY A 36 2.42 1.87 -4.64
CA GLY A 36 2.79 3.28 -4.87
C GLY A 36 3.61 3.38 -6.12
N VAL A 37 4.51 2.41 -6.30
CA VAL A 37 5.11 2.10 -7.59
C VAL A 37 4.02 1.88 -8.64
N ILE A 38 3.03 1.01 -8.38
CA ILE A 38 1.92 0.79 -9.33
C ILE A 38 1.19 2.11 -9.63
N SER A 39 0.85 2.89 -8.61
CA SER A 39 0.12 4.16 -8.79
C SER A 39 0.92 5.17 -9.60
N TYR A 40 2.24 5.24 -9.42
CA TYR A 40 3.12 6.12 -10.18
C TYR A 40 3.15 5.75 -11.68
N PHE A 41 3.19 4.46 -12.00
CA PHE A 41 3.13 4.00 -13.39
C PHE A 41 1.74 4.14 -14.00
N LEU A 42 0.68 3.91 -13.22
CA LEU A 42 -0.70 3.89 -13.70
C LEU A 42 -1.30 5.29 -13.87
N PHE A 43 -0.92 6.24 -13.02
CA PHE A 43 -1.43 7.63 -13.05
C PHE A 43 -0.29 8.60 -13.33
N PRO A 44 0.22 8.65 -14.58
CA PRO A 44 1.24 9.61 -14.95
C PRO A 44 0.68 11.04 -14.83
N GLU A 45 1.52 11.95 -14.33
CA GLU A 45 1.22 13.34 -13.95
C GLU A 45 0.60 14.22 -15.07
N ASN A 46 0.50 13.67 -16.28
CA ASN A 46 0.02 14.34 -17.49
C ASN A 46 -1.51 14.30 -17.65
N GLU A 47 -2.25 13.57 -16.81
CA GLU A 47 -3.72 13.47 -16.91
C GLU A 47 -4.47 14.72 -16.37
N GLY A 48 -3.76 15.70 -15.81
CA GLY A 48 -4.33 16.94 -15.26
C GLY A 48 -4.31 18.17 -16.18
N LYS A 49 -3.81 18.08 -17.42
CA LYS A 49 -3.68 19.24 -18.33
C LYS A 49 -4.76 19.35 -19.41
N LYS A 50 -5.96 18.78 -19.19
CA LYS A 50 -7.16 19.20 -19.92
C LYS A 50 -7.90 20.28 -19.14
N ARG A 51 -7.39 21.51 -19.24
CA ARG A 51 -8.21 22.73 -19.10
C ARG A 51 -8.75 23.08 -20.48
N PRO A 52 -10.06 23.16 -20.66
CA PRO A 52 -10.67 24.26 -21.38
C PRO A 52 -11.20 25.30 -20.37
#